data_AF-A0AA96IPF5-F1
#
_entry.id   AF-A0AA96IPF5-F1
#
_cell.length_a   1.000
_cell.length_b   1.000
_cell.length_c   1.000
_cell.angle_alpha   90.00
_cell.angle_beta   90.00
_cell.angle_gamma   90.00
#
_symmetry.space_group_name_H-M   'P 1'
#
loop_
_entity.id
_entity.type
_entity.pdbx_description
1 polymer ?
#
loop_
_entity_poly.entity_id
_entity_poly.type
_entity_poly.pdbx_seq_one_letter_code
_entity_poly.pdbx_strand_id
1 'polypeptide(L)'
;MMKINSEILNFAKVFLFLNLCLSLYAIFFENVIWLLNLQIAFFASLFVTLASFLSYKKNIQNRLENLDKNHISSSEERDKIDEIDDPFDLYSEYKEVPESELTPEKIKEIIDEEKSRVKQNSLKNTLFSATGFLSIYRIFGYGFLIFGFFALNNNKILIPLAFIIGLSIVPIGVLFTKLIKK
;
A
#
# COMPACT_ATOMS: atom_id res chain seq x y z
N MET A 1 18.35 20.96 14.94
CA MET A 1 18.92 19.66 14.51
C MET A 1 17.86 18.59 14.78
N MET A 2 17.26 17.99 13.75
CA MET A 2 16.16 17.03 13.93
C MET A 2 16.74 15.73 14.52
N LYS A 3 16.35 15.36 15.75
CA LYS A 3 16.76 14.09 16.36
C LYS A 3 16.18 12.95 15.53
N ILE A 4 17.03 12.21 14.84
CA ILE A 4 16.66 10.98 14.15
C ILE A 4 16.21 9.97 15.21
N ASN A 5 15.05 9.37 15.00
CA ASN A 5 14.53 8.34 15.88
C ASN A 5 15.52 7.16 15.93
N SER A 6 15.92 6.75 17.14
CA SER A 6 16.84 5.63 17.38
C SER A 6 16.38 4.34 16.68
N GLU A 7 15.08 4.16 16.52
CA GLU A 7 14.50 2.99 15.88
C GLU A 7 14.73 2.95 14.37
N ILE A 8 14.69 4.11 13.72
CA ILE A 8 15.00 4.22 12.29
C ILE A 8 16.49 3.94 12.08
N LEU A 9 17.33 4.42 12.99
CA LEU A 9 18.78 4.17 12.95
C LEU A 9 19.10 2.68 13.12
N ASN A 10 18.45 2.01 14.07
CA ASN A 10 18.63 0.57 14.30
C ASN A 10 18.14 -0.26 13.11
N PHE A 11 17.00 0.10 12.53
CA PHE A 11 16.50 -0.51 11.30
C PHE A 11 17.52 -0.36 10.15
N ALA A 12 18.02 0.85 9.91
CA ALA A 12 19.01 1.12 8.86
C ALA A 12 20.31 0.34 9.06
N LYS A 13 20.79 0.21 10.30
CA LYS A 13 21.99 -0.59 10.63
C LYS A 13 21.86 -2.05 10.18
N VAL A 14 20.68 -2.66 10.33
CA VAL A 14 20.48 -4.06 9.91
C VAL A 14 20.66 -4.20 8.40
N PHE A 15 20.06 -3.32 7.59
CA PHE A 15 20.21 -3.40 6.13
C PHE A 15 21.61 -3.03 5.66
N LEU A 16 22.28 -2.09 6.33
CA LEU A 16 23.70 -1.80 6.06
C LEU A 16 24.57 -3.02 6.35
N PHE A 17 24.34 -3.70 7.48
CA PHE A 17 25.06 -4.92 7.85
C PHE A 17 24.78 -6.06 6.86
N LEU A 18 23.50 -6.31 6.52
CA LEU A 18 23.13 -7.32 5.52
C LEU A 18 23.76 -7.03 4.16
N ASN A 19 23.72 -5.78 3.71
CA ASN A 19 24.34 -5.38 2.44
C ASN A 19 25.85 -5.60 2.46
N LEU A 20 26.51 -5.27 3.57
CA LEU A 20 27.93 -5.49 3.76
C LEU A 20 28.26 -7.00 3.70
N CYS A 21 27.52 -7.83 4.44
CA CYS A 21 27.71 -9.28 4.43
C CYS A 21 27.51 -9.88 3.04
N LEU A 22 26.45 -9.49 2.32
CA LEU A 22 26.21 -9.93 0.94
C LEU A 22 27.33 -9.50 0.00
N SER A 23 27.79 -8.25 0.14
CA SER A 23 28.85 -7.70 -0.72
C SER A 23 30.17 -8.44 -0.49
N LEU A 24 30.55 -8.66 0.77
CA LEU A 24 31.75 -9.41 1.12
C LEU A 24 31.65 -10.86 0.62
N TYR A 25 30.51 -11.52 0.82
CA TYR A 25 30.28 -12.87 0.31
C TYR A 25 30.52 -12.94 -1.20
N ALA A 26 29.93 -12.03 -1.97
CA ALA A 26 30.08 -12.04 -3.42
C ALA A 26 31.52 -11.72 -3.89
N ILE A 27 32.24 -10.87 -3.16
CA ILE A 27 33.63 -10.51 -3.48
C ILE A 27 34.59 -11.67 -3.20
N PHE A 28 34.40 -12.40 -2.08
CA PHE A 28 35.32 -13.46 -1.67
C PHE A 28 35.04 -14.81 -2.31
N PHE A 29 33.77 -15.12 -2.60
CA PHE A 29 33.35 -16.46 -3.03
C PHE A 29 32.83 -16.51 -4.47
N GLU A 30 32.46 -15.37 -5.05
CA GLU A 30 31.82 -15.30 -6.37
C GLU A 30 32.56 -14.31 -7.29
N ASN A 31 31.83 -13.61 -8.16
CA ASN A 31 32.38 -12.66 -9.12
C ASN A 31 31.62 -11.32 -9.14
N VAL A 32 32.15 -10.36 -9.88
CA VAL A 32 31.57 -9.01 -9.99
C VAL A 32 30.15 -9.02 -10.57
N ILE A 33 29.85 -9.94 -11.49
CA ILE A 33 28.50 -10.07 -12.07
C ILE A 33 27.52 -10.57 -11.00
N TRP A 34 27.94 -11.51 -10.16
CA TRP A 34 27.16 -11.99 -9.01
C TRP A 34 26.86 -10.87 -8.02
N LEU A 35 27.88 -10.08 -7.67
CA LEU A 35 27.74 -8.89 -6.82
C LEU A 35 26.72 -7.91 -7.44
N LEU A 36 26.83 -7.62 -8.74
CA LEU A 36 25.93 -6.70 -9.42
C LEU A 36 24.45 -7.17 -9.35
N ASN A 37 24.20 -8.46 -9.59
CA ASN A 37 22.86 -9.05 -9.49
C ASN A 37 22.31 -8.93 -8.06
N LEU A 38 23.12 -9.26 -7.05
CA LEU A 38 22.74 -9.13 -5.64
C LEU A 38 22.42 -7.68 -5.29
N GLN A 39 23.26 -6.72 -5.69
CA GLN A 39 23.11 -5.31 -5.35
C GLN A 39 21.86 -4.70 -6.00
N ILE A 40 21.65 -4.94 -7.30
CA ILE A 40 20.47 -4.44 -8.01
C ILE A 40 19.19 -4.99 -7.36
N ALA A 41 19.14 -6.29 -7.08
CA ALA A 41 17.99 -6.92 -6.45
C ALA A 41 17.78 -6.45 -5.00
N PHE A 42 18.85 -6.29 -4.23
CA PHE A 42 18.81 -5.79 -2.86
C PHE A 42 18.22 -4.39 -2.78
N PHE A 43 18.74 -3.44 -3.58
CA PHE A 43 18.22 -2.07 -3.59
C PHE A 43 16.80 -1.99 -4.14
N ALA A 44 16.46 -2.80 -5.14
CA ALA A 44 15.09 -2.90 -5.63
C ALA A 44 14.13 -3.36 -4.53
N SER A 45 14.49 -4.43 -3.82
CA SER A 45 13.71 -4.95 -2.70
C SER A 45 13.59 -3.93 -1.57
N LEU A 46 14.69 -3.22 -1.27
CA LEU A 46 14.72 -2.16 -0.26
C LEU A 46 13.78 -1.00 -0.63
N PHE A 47 13.80 -0.53 -1.88
CA PHE A 47 12.91 0.52 -2.35
C PHE A 47 11.44 0.10 -2.32
N VAL A 48 11.12 -1.12 -2.78
CA VAL A 48 9.75 -1.66 -2.69
C VAL A 48 9.29 -1.74 -1.24
N THR A 49 10.14 -2.21 -0.33
CA THR A 49 9.84 -2.33 1.10
C THR A 49 9.60 -0.96 1.73
N LEU A 50 10.50 0.00 1.52
CA LEU A 50 10.37 1.36 2.04
C LEU A 50 9.14 2.08 1.46
N ALA A 51 8.93 1.96 0.16
CA ALA A 51 7.75 2.51 -0.50
C ALA A 51 6.45 1.95 0.06
N SER A 52 6.40 0.64 0.32
CA SER A 52 5.25 -0.02 0.92
C SER A 52 4.99 0.51 2.33
N PHE A 53 6.04 0.64 3.15
CA PHE A 53 5.92 1.19 4.50
C PHE A 53 5.43 2.64 4.50
N LEU A 54 6.04 3.51 3.68
CA LEU A 54 5.65 4.93 3.58
C LEU A 54 4.23 5.08 3.04
N SER A 55 3.87 4.28 2.03
CA SER A 55 2.52 4.22 1.48
C SER A 55 1.50 3.83 2.52
N TYR A 56 1.78 2.78 3.27
CA TYR A 56 0.88 2.29 4.31
C TYR A 56 0.72 3.33 5.41
N LYS A 57 1.83 3.89 5.92
CA LYS A 57 1.81 4.97 6.91
C LYS A 57 0.94 6.14 6.45
N LYS A 58 1.15 6.62 5.22
CA LYS A 58 0.37 7.74 4.65
C LYS A 58 -1.12 7.38 4.54
N ASN A 59 -1.46 6.17 4.12
CA ASN A 59 -2.83 5.71 4.03
C ASN A 59 -3.52 5.73 5.41
N ILE A 60 -2.86 5.18 6.43
CA ILE A 60 -3.39 5.18 7.81
C ILE A 60 -3.55 6.59 8.34
N GLN A 61 -2.56 7.48 8.14
CA GLN A 61 -2.66 8.88 8.56
C GLN A 61 -3.84 9.60 7.89
N ASN A 62 -3.99 9.45 6.58
CA ASN A 62 -5.13 10.02 5.85
C ASN A 62 -6.48 9.47 6.37
N ARG A 63 -6.55 8.18 6.73
CA ARG A 63 -7.77 7.59 7.31
C ARG A 63 -8.10 8.20 8.67
N LEU A 64 -7.09 8.38 9.53
CA LEU A 64 -7.27 9.02 10.85
C LEU A 64 -7.71 10.48 10.71
N GLU A 65 -7.08 11.25 9.82
CA GLU A 65 -7.47 12.65 9.57
C GLU A 65 -8.91 12.79 9.03
N ASN A 66 -9.37 11.84 8.21
CA ASN A 66 -10.74 11.83 7.71
C ASN A 66 -11.74 11.39 8.79
N LEU A 67 -11.36 10.48 9.69
CA LEU A 67 -12.17 10.10 10.86
C LEU A 67 -12.44 11.31 11.77
N ASP A 68 -11.42 12.11 12.07
CA ASP A 68 -11.57 13.31 12.91
C ASP A 68 -12.40 14.41 12.23
N LYS A 69 -12.35 14.51 10.88
CA LYS A 69 -13.16 15.47 10.11
C LYS A 69 -14.63 15.06 9.97
N ASN A 70 -14.90 13.77 9.75
CA ASN A 70 -16.26 13.27 9.59
C ASN A 70 -17.06 13.35 10.90
N HIS A 71 -16.39 13.38 12.07
CA HIS A 71 -17.05 13.72 13.33
C HIS A 71 -17.52 15.18 13.43
N ILE A 72 -17.01 16.09 12.59
CA ILE A 72 -17.34 17.54 12.62
C ILE A 72 -18.37 17.90 11.55
N SER A 73 -18.52 17.10 10.48
CA SER A 73 -19.50 17.31 9.42
C SER A 73 -20.61 16.27 9.45
N SER A 74 -21.69 16.61 10.17
CA SER A 74 -23.06 16.09 10.03
C SER A 74 -23.30 14.58 10.21
N SER A 75 -24.29 14.28 11.06
CA SER A 75 -24.99 13.02 11.28
C SER A 75 -25.66 12.37 10.04
N GLU A 76 -25.20 12.66 8.82
CA GLU A 76 -25.81 12.19 7.56
C GLU A 76 -24.81 11.55 6.59
N GLU A 77 -23.48 11.66 6.81
CA GLU A 77 -22.49 11.05 5.91
C GLU A 77 -22.04 9.68 6.45
N ARG A 78 -22.62 8.62 5.86
CA ARG A 78 -22.32 7.21 6.16
C ARG A 78 -20.81 6.96 6.13
N ASP A 79 -20.28 6.34 7.17
CA ASP A 79 -18.86 6.04 7.18
C ASP A 79 -18.54 4.81 6.29
N LYS A 80 -17.25 4.55 6.06
CA LYS A 80 -16.82 3.43 5.19
C LYS A 80 -17.09 2.05 5.78
N ILE A 81 -17.33 1.96 7.09
CA ILE A 81 -17.71 0.70 7.75
C ILE A 81 -19.19 0.47 7.50
N ASP A 82 -20.03 1.50 7.62
CA ASP A 82 -21.46 1.44 7.33
C ASP A 82 -21.76 1.11 5.86
N GLU A 83 -20.93 1.58 4.93
CA GLU A 83 -21.01 1.20 3.51
C GLU A 83 -20.67 -0.28 3.25
N ILE A 84 -19.85 -0.90 4.12
CA ILE A 84 -19.42 -2.31 4.00
C ILE A 84 -20.42 -3.23 4.68
N ASP A 85 -20.85 -2.87 5.90
CA ASP A 85 -21.73 -3.69 6.73
C ASP A 85 -23.19 -3.59 6.27
N ASP A 86 -23.61 -2.45 5.69
CA ASP A 86 -24.93 -2.27 5.09
C ASP A 86 -24.87 -1.58 3.71
N PRO A 87 -24.43 -2.27 2.65
CA PRO A 87 -24.24 -1.66 1.33
C PRO A 87 -25.48 -0.99 0.73
N PHE A 88 -26.67 -1.42 1.16
CA PHE A 88 -27.96 -0.95 0.66
C PHE A 88 -28.71 -0.06 1.64
N ASP A 89 -28.10 0.28 2.79
CA ASP A 89 -28.71 1.14 3.81
C ASP A 89 -30.06 0.64 4.34
N LEU A 90 -30.26 -0.68 4.34
CA LEU A 90 -31.51 -1.32 4.72
C LEU A 90 -31.88 -1.09 6.19
N TYR A 91 -30.90 -0.73 7.02
CA TYR A 91 -31.06 -0.50 8.44
C TYR A 91 -31.02 0.98 8.83
N SER A 92 -30.92 1.90 7.86
CA SER A 92 -31.10 3.33 8.12
C SER A 92 -32.54 3.64 8.52
N GLU A 93 -32.68 4.62 9.41
CA GLU A 93 -33.99 5.10 9.80
C GLU A 93 -34.62 5.87 8.62
N TYR A 94 -35.57 5.24 7.95
CA TYR A 94 -36.30 5.86 6.84
C TYR A 94 -37.03 7.11 7.36
N LYS A 95 -36.88 8.24 6.66
CA LYS A 95 -37.76 9.40 6.87
C LYS A 95 -39.15 9.02 6.33
N GLU A 96 -40.10 8.76 7.22
CA GLU A 96 -41.48 8.49 6.86
C GLU A 96 -42.05 9.69 6.08
N VAL A 97 -42.40 9.48 4.81
CA VAL A 97 -43.02 10.51 3.96
C VAL A 97 -44.51 10.57 4.31
N PRO A 98 -45.08 11.74 4.66
CA PRO A 98 -46.51 11.87 4.95
C PRO A 98 -47.36 11.44 3.75
N GLU A 99 -48.47 10.72 3.97
CA GLU A 99 -49.37 10.24 2.91
C GLU A 99 -49.88 11.36 1.97
N SER A 100 -49.93 12.60 2.46
CA SER A 100 -50.30 13.79 1.68
C SER A 100 -49.29 14.20 0.61
N GLU A 101 -48.05 13.72 0.67
CA GLU A 101 -46.97 14.06 -0.25
C GLU A 101 -46.68 12.95 -1.28
N LEU A 102 -47.34 11.78 -1.15
CA LEU A 102 -47.24 10.64 -2.06
C LEU A 102 -48.04 10.86 -3.35
N THR A 103 -47.57 11.77 -4.19
CA THR A 103 -48.02 11.88 -5.58
C THR A 103 -47.36 10.80 -6.45
N PRO A 104 -47.96 10.41 -7.61
CA PRO A 104 -47.35 9.46 -8.54
C PRO A 104 -45.93 9.87 -9.00
N GLU A 105 -45.68 11.18 -9.09
CA GLU A 105 -44.39 11.75 -9.42
C GLU A 105 -43.37 11.55 -8.29
N LYS A 106 -43.78 11.77 -7.03
CA LYS A 106 -42.95 11.53 -5.85
C LYS A 106 -42.60 10.06 -5.67
N ILE A 107 -43.54 9.15 -5.96
CA ILE A 107 -43.30 7.70 -5.95
C ILE A 107 -42.24 7.32 -6.99
N LYS A 108 -42.32 7.88 -8.19
CA LYS A 108 -41.33 7.64 -9.24
C LYS A 108 -39.95 8.16 -8.85
N GLU A 109 -39.89 9.34 -8.25
CA GLU A 109 -38.66 9.94 -7.72
C GLU A 109 -38.01 9.04 -6.66
N ILE A 110 -38.79 8.55 -5.69
CA ILE A 110 -38.32 7.62 -4.65
C ILE A 110 -37.77 6.32 -5.26
N ILE A 111 -38.47 5.75 -6.25
CA ILE A 111 -38.03 4.51 -6.91
C ILE A 111 -36.71 4.73 -7.68
N ASP A 112 -36.57 5.86 -8.37
CA ASP A 112 -35.36 6.19 -9.13
C ASP A 112 -34.18 6.48 -8.19
N GLU A 113 -34.43 7.13 -7.05
CA GLU A 113 -33.45 7.36 -5.99
C GLU A 113 -32.95 6.03 -5.40
N GLU A 114 -33.84 5.12 -5.03
CA GLU A 114 -33.47 3.79 -4.50
C GLU A 114 -32.72 2.93 -5.54
N LYS A 115 -33.13 2.97 -6.81
CA LYS A 115 -32.37 2.31 -7.89
C LYS A 115 -30.96 2.87 -8.06
N SER A 116 -30.78 4.16 -7.82
CA SER A 116 -29.47 4.81 -7.90
C SER A 116 -28.55 4.40 -6.75
N ARG A 117 -29.09 4.23 -5.54
CA ARG A 117 -28.39 3.72 -4.35
C ARG A 117 -27.92 2.27 -4.54
N VAL A 118 -28.75 1.44 -5.18
CA VAL A 118 -28.39 0.05 -5.56
C VAL A 118 -27.27 0.01 -6.62
N LYS A 119 -27.18 1.01 -7.51
CA LYS A 119 -26.11 1.12 -8.52
C LYS A 119 -24.88 1.84 -7.97
N GLN A 120 -24.26 1.31 -6.93
CA GLN A 120 -22.96 1.82 -6.51
C GLN A 120 -21.91 1.61 -7.62
N ASN A 121 -21.14 2.67 -7.92
CA ASN A 121 -20.14 2.69 -8.98
C ASN A 121 -18.94 1.80 -8.58
N SER A 122 -19.01 0.51 -8.88
CA SER A 122 -17.95 -0.49 -8.66
C SER A 122 -16.57 -0.01 -9.11
N LEU A 123 -16.50 0.76 -10.21
CA LEU A 123 -15.25 1.36 -10.69
C LEU A 123 -14.74 2.49 -9.80
N LYS A 124 -15.59 3.37 -9.27
CA LYS A 124 -15.17 4.42 -8.33
C LYS A 124 -14.69 3.82 -7.01
N ASN A 125 -15.41 2.82 -6.48
CA ASN A 125 -14.98 2.12 -5.26
C ASN A 125 -13.69 1.34 -5.48
N THR A 126 -13.51 0.72 -6.65
CA THR A 126 -12.26 0.04 -7.03
C THR A 126 -11.11 1.03 -7.16
N LEU A 127 -11.29 2.17 -7.83
CA LEU A 127 -10.26 3.19 -7.99
C LEU A 127 -9.90 3.85 -6.65
N PHE A 128 -10.90 4.15 -5.80
CA PHE A 128 -10.69 4.67 -4.46
C PHE A 128 -9.90 3.66 -3.61
N SER A 129 -10.28 2.38 -3.62
CA SER A 129 -9.54 1.31 -2.94
C SER A 129 -8.13 1.12 -3.51
N ALA A 130 -7.97 1.29 -4.82
CA ALA A 130 -6.70 1.19 -5.51
C ALA A 130 -5.72 2.31 -5.13
N THR A 131 -6.18 3.53 -4.79
CA THR A 131 -5.28 4.59 -4.29
C THR A 131 -4.54 4.18 -3.02
N GLY A 132 -5.14 3.30 -2.21
CA GLY A 132 -4.50 2.75 -1.02
C GLY A 132 -3.45 1.67 -1.31
N PHE A 133 -3.55 0.99 -2.44
CA PHE A 133 -2.67 -0.11 -2.86
C PHE A 133 -1.59 0.34 -3.88
N LEU A 134 -1.88 1.31 -4.73
CA LEU A 134 -1.02 1.82 -5.80
C LEU A 134 -0.46 3.20 -5.45
N SER A 135 0.25 3.32 -4.34
CA SER A 135 0.97 4.58 -4.08
C SER A 135 2.03 4.82 -5.15
N ILE A 136 2.21 6.08 -5.53
CA ILE A 136 3.29 6.52 -6.43
C ILE A 136 4.67 6.02 -5.98
N TYR A 137 4.89 5.92 -4.67
CA TYR A 137 6.13 5.38 -4.10
C TYR A 137 6.39 3.93 -4.51
N ARG A 138 5.36 3.08 -4.51
CA ARG A 138 5.48 1.67 -4.91
C ARG A 138 5.74 1.52 -6.40
N ILE A 139 5.12 2.37 -7.22
CA ILE A 139 5.36 2.41 -8.68
C ILE A 139 6.85 2.70 -8.95
N PHE A 140 7.45 3.63 -8.21
CA PHE A 140 8.89 3.89 -8.32
C PHE A 140 9.73 2.66 -7.95
N GLY A 141 9.42 2.01 -6.82
CA GLY A 141 10.13 0.79 -6.38
C GLY A 141 10.03 -0.35 -7.38
N TYR A 142 8.83 -0.65 -7.88
CA TYR A 142 8.62 -1.66 -8.91
C TYR A 142 9.24 -1.27 -10.26
N GLY A 143 9.21 0.01 -10.60
CA GLY A 143 9.92 0.54 -11.77
C GLY A 143 11.40 0.20 -11.68
N PHE A 144 12.06 0.56 -10.58
CA PHE A 144 13.47 0.23 -10.37
C PHE A 144 13.73 -1.28 -10.44
N LEU A 145 12.86 -2.12 -9.85
CA LEU A 145 12.97 -3.58 -9.93
C LEU A 145 12.91 -4.08 -11.38
N ILE A 146 11.90 -3.65 -12.13
CA ILE A 146 11.67 -4.06 -13.53
C ILE A 146 12.84 -3.60 -14.40
N PHE A 147 13.22 -2.32 -14.32
CA PHE A 147 14.35 -1.79 -15.07
C PHE A 147 15.66 -2.49 -14.72
N GLY A 148 15.92 -2.74 -13.43
CA GLY A 148 17.11 -3.47 -12.98
C GLY A 148 17.17 -4.91 -13.52
N PHE A 149 16.05 -5.63 -13.47
CA PHE A 149 15.95 -6.98 -14.00
C PHE A 149 16.18 -7.00 -15.52
N PHE A 150 15.50 -6.14 -16.28
CA PHE A 150 15.66 -6.07 -17.73
C PHE A 150 17.04 -5.58 -18.13
N ALA A 151 17.65 -4.65 -17.40
CA ALA A 151 19.02 -4.21 -17.66
C ALA A 151 20.01 -5.38 -17.54
N LEU A 152 19.87 -6.21 -16.50
CA LEU A 152 20.70 -7.42 -16.33
C LEU A 152 20.43 -8.46 -17.42
N ASN A 153 19.16 -8.72 -17.72
CA ASN A 153 18.74 -9.73 -18.70
C ASN A 153 19.16 -9.35 -20.13
N ASN A 154 18.96 -8.09 -20.53
CA ASN A 154 19.28 -7.60 -21.86
C ASN A 154 20.79 -7.63 -22.13
N ASN A 155 21.61 -7.44 -21.09
CA ASN A 155 23.06 -7.56 -21.17
C ASN A 155 23.56 -9.00 -21.02
N LYS A 156 22.67 -10.00 -20.88
CA LYS A 156 22.99 -11.44 -20.68
C LYS A 156 23.88 -11.72 -19.46
N ILE A 157 23.84 -10.83 -18.47
CA ILE A 157 24.59 -10.94 -17.20
C ILE A 157 23.68 -11.26 -16.01
N LEU A 158 22.40 -11.53 -16.27
CA LEU A 158 21.46 -11.95 -15.24
C LEU A 158 21.85 -13.32 -14.69
N ILE A 159 22.08 -13.38 -13.39
CA ILE A 159 22.26 -14.62 -12.65
C ILE A 159 21.03 -14.79 -11.74
N PRO A 160 20.06 -15.63 -12.12
CA PRO A 160 18.77 -15.71 -11.42
C PRO A 160 18.90 -16.02 -9.93
N LEU A 161 19.84 -16.90 -9.55
CA LEU A 161 20.05 -17.27 -8.15
C LEU A 161 20.54 -16.09 -7.31
N ALA A 162 21.56 -15.37 -7.79
CA ALA A 162 22.06 -14.15 -7.16
C ALA A 162 20.97 -13.09 -7.01
N PHE A 163 20.17 -12.90 -8.07
CA PHE A 163 19.08 -11.94 -8.07
C PHE A 163 17.99 -12.30 -7.05
N ILE A 164 17.56 -13.56 -6.99
CA ILE A 164 16.53 -14.02 -6.02
C ILE A 164 17.03 -13.91 -4.59
N ILE A 165 18.31 -14.22 -4.32
CA ILE A 165 18.91 -14.05 -2.98
C ILE A 165 18.88 -12.57 -2.58
N GLY A 166 19.31 -11.67 -3.46
CA GLY A 166 19.30 -10.23 -3.20
C GLY A 166 17.88 -9.68 -3.01
N LEU A 167 16.90 -10.20 -3.74
CA LEU A 167 15.49 -9.82 -3.59
C LEU A 167 14.91 -10.28 -2.25
N SER A 168 15.24 -11.51 -1.82
CA SER A 168 14.61 -12.17 -0.67
C SER A 168 15.20 -11.75 0.67
N ILE A 169 16.49 -11.36 0.70
CA ILE A 169 17.17 -11.04 1.97
C ILE A 169 16.56 -9.84 2.69
N VAL A 170 16.00 -8.88 1.95
CA VAL A 170 15.42 -7.67 2.55
C VAL A 170 14.13 -7.98 3.34
N PRO A 171 13.10 -8.63 2.78
CA PRO A 171 11.93 -9.07 3.55
C PRO A 171 12.30 -9.93 4.77
N ILE A 172 13.25 -10.84 4.61
CA ILE A 172 13.75 -11.68 5.71
C ILE A 172 14.40 -10.80 6.79
N GLY A 173 15.24 -9.84 6.38
CA GLY A 173 15.86 -8.87 7.28
C GLY A 173 14.84 -8.05 8.07
N VAL A 174 13.74 -7.62 7.44
CA VAL A 174 12.63 -6.95 8.12
C VAL A 174 12.04 -7.83 9.22
N LEU A 175 11.80 -9.11 8.96
CA LEU A 175 11.28 -10.05 9.97
C LEU A 175 12.23 -10.19 11.15
N PHE A 176 13.54 -10.29 10.90
CA PHE A 176 14.55 -10.37 11.95
C PHE A 176 14.64 -9.10 12.80
N THR A 177 14.44 -7.92 12.22
CA THR A 177 14.45 -6.66 12.99
C THR A 177 13.38 -6.66 14.10
N LYS A 178 12.28 -7.38 13.90
CA LYS A 178 11.21 -7.51 14.90
C LYS A 178 11.55 -8.52 16.00
N LEU A 179 12.30 -9.57 15.68
CA LEU A 179 12.73 -10.60 16.64
C LEU A 179 13.81 -10.09 17.60
N ILE A 180 14.73 -9.25 17.12
CA ILE A 180 15.83 -8.67 17.93
C ILE A 180 15.32 -7.63 18.95
N LYS A 181 14.07 -7.17 18.80
CA LYS A 181 13.42 -6.18 19.67
C LYS A 181 12.60 -6.76 20.82
N LYS A 182 12.53 -8.08 20.96
CA LYS A 182 11.91 -8.73 22.11
C LYS A 182 12.97 -9.10 23.13
#